data_AF-A0A7C1BJW6-F1
#
_entry.id   AF-A0A7C1BJW6-F1
#
_cell.length_a   1.000
_cell.length_b   1.000
_cell.length_c   1.000
_cell.angle_alpha   90.00
_cell.angle_beta   90.00
_cell.angle_gamma   90.00
#
_symmetry.space_group_name_H-M   'P 1'
#
loop_
_entity.id
_entity.type
_entity.pdbx_description
1 polymer ?
#
loop_
_entity_poly.entity_id
_entity_poly.type
_entity_poly.pdbx_seq_one_letter_code
_entity_poly.pdbx_strand_id
1 'polypeptide(L)' 'SFDKNGNFGFGIEEHIDIPGMKYDPEIGIYGMNVYVTLERPGYRVKRRRIKKHKIGPKHRITRDEAIIFAEEVLGFKVK' A
#
# COMPACT_ATOMS: atom_id res chain seq x y z
N SER A 1 7.03 6.38 -0.72
CA SER A 1 7.62 6.22 -2.07
C SER A 1 6.64 5.48 -2.97
N PHE A 2 6.40 5.93 -4.20
CA PHE A 2 5.39 5.36 -5.13
C PHE A 2 6.04 4.69 -6.35
N ASP A 3 5.55 3.51 -6.72
CA ASP A 3 5.93 2.76 -7.92
C ASP A 3 5.04 3.12 -9.13
N LYS A 4 5.50 2.75 -10.33
CA LYS A 4 4.79 2.93 -11.60
C LYS A 4 3.47 2.17 -11.70
N ASN A 5 3.27 1.14 -10.86
CA ASN A 5 2.04 0.34 -10.84
C ASN A 5 1.03 0.79 -9.75
N GLY A 6 1.23 1.96 -9.15
CA GLY A 6 0.34 2.48 -8.12
C GLY A 6 0.51 1.85 -6.74
N ASN A 7 1.63 1.14 -6.52
CA ASN A 7 2.00 0.63 -5.21
C ASN A 7 2.81 1.70 -4.47
N PHE A 8 2.71 1.73 -3.16
CA PHE A 8 3.57 2.60 -2.36
C PHE A 8 3.95 1.94 -1.05
N GLY A 9 5.05 2.41 -0.47
CA GLY A 9 5.48 2.00 0.86
C GLY A 9 5.93 3.19 1.68
N PHE A 10 5.77 3.05 2.99
CA PHE A 10 6.23 3.98 4.00
C PHE A 10 6.82 3.21 5.18
N GLY A 11 7.81 3.81 5.83
CA GLY A 11 8.42 3.29 7.06
C GLY A 11 7.72 3.88 8.27
N ILE A 12 7.60 3.06 9.31
CA ILE A 12 7.26 3.45 10.67
C ILE A 12 8.54 3.21 11.47
N GLU A 13 9.17 4.27 11.96
CA GLU A 13 10.44 4.16 12.68
C GLU A 13 10.26 3.47 14.03
N GLU A 14 9.16 3.75 14.72
CA GLU A 14 8.83 3.13 16.00
C GLU A 14 7.37 2.68 16.03
N HIS A 15 7.12 1.45 16.46
CA HIS A 15 5.76 0.94 16.65
C HIS A 15 4.94 1.72 17.71
N ILE A 16 5.61 2.54 18.54
CA ILE A 16 4.99 3.39 19.57
C ILE A 16 4.15 4.50 18.92
N ASP A 17 4.50 4.93 17.71
CA ASP A 17 3.74 5.94 16.95
C ASP A 17 2.38 5.42 16.46
N ILE A 18 2.12 4.12 16.58
CA ILE A 18 0.85 3.51 16.18
C ILE A 18 -0.17 3.73 17.30
N PRO A 19 -1.28 4.47 17.03
CA PRO A 19 -2.27 4.77 18.04
C PRO A 19 -2.93 3.49 18.56
N GLY A 20 -2.87 3.28 19.89
CA GLY A 20 -3.48 2.15 20.57
C GLY A 20 -2.54 0.97 20.85
N MET A 21 -1.29 1.01 20.41
CA MET A 21 -0.30 0.02 20.83
C MET A 21 0.23 0.38 22.23
N LYS A 22 0.19 -0.57 23.16
CA LYS A 22 0.82 -0.41 24.48
C LYS A 22 2.30 -0.71 24.37
N TYR A 23 3.12 0.13 25.02
CA TYR A 23 4.54 -0.14 25.18
C TYR A 23 4.73 -1.36 26.09
N ASP A 24 5.40 -2.38 25.57
CA ASP A 24 5.86 -3.54 26.32
C ASP A 24 7.39 -3.49 26.44
N PRO A 25 7.95 -3.23 27.63
CA PRO A 25 9.39 -3.13 27.84
C PRO A 25 10.17 -4.41 27.49
N GLU A 26 9.53 -5.58 27.51
CA GLU A 26 10.20 -6.85 27.19
C GLU A 26 10.44 -7.03 25.68
N ILE A 27 9.60 -6.40 24.83
CA ILE A 27 9.66 -6.54 23.37
C ILE A 27 10.69 -5.56 22.76
N GLY A 28 10.92 -4.41 23.40
CA GLY A 28 11.85 -3.37 22.94
C GLY A 28 11.31 -2.54 21.76
N ILE A 29 12.09 -1.56 21.30
CA ILE A 29 11.71 -0.65 20.20
C ILE A 29 12.03 -1.31 18.85
N TYR A 30 10.99 -1.55 18.06
CA TYR A 30 11.13 -1.98 16.68
C TYR A 30 10.35 -1.06 15.72
N GLY A 31 10.94 -0.84 14.55
CA GLY A 31 10.32 -0.19 13.40
C GLY A 31 9.80 -1.20 12.38
N MET A 32 8.96 -0.75 11.46
CA MET A 32 8.34 -1.57 10.44
C MET A 32 8.31 -0.86 9.09
N ASN A 33 8.46 -1.63 8.00
CA ASN A 33 8.19 -1.13 6.65
C ASN A 33 6.82 -1.64 6.20
N VAL A 34 5.92 -0.72 5.84
CA VAL A 34 4.57 -1.04 5.38
C VAL A 34 4.49 -0.79 3.88
N TYR A 35 4.05 -1.80 3.14
CA TYR A 35 3.81 -1.72 1.70
C TYR A 35 2.34 -1.91 1.39
N VAL A 36 1.79 -0.99 0.60
CA VAL A 36 0.40 -0.97 0.16
C VAL A 36 0.36 -1.20 -1.35
N THR A 37 -0.39 -2.21 -1.75
CA THR A 37 -0.64 -2.54 -3.17
C THR A 37 -2.07 -2.14 -3.50
N LEU A 38 -2.23 -1.21 -4.44
CA LEU A 38 -3.55 -0.81 -4.93
C LEU A 38 -3.91 -1.63 -6.17
N GLU A 39 -5.16 -2.06 -6.27
CA GLU A 39 -5.66 -2.81 -7.42
C GLU A 39 -7.07 -2.38 -7.81
N ARG A 40 -7.35 -2.33 -9.12
CA ARG A 40 -8.70 -2.09 -9.62
C ARG A 40 -9.57 -3.34 -9.47
N PRO A 41 -10.89 -3.19 -9.25
CA PRO A 41 -11.83 -4.31 -9.33
C PRO A 41 -11.67 -5.03 -10.68
N GLY A 42 -11.49 -6.36 -10.63
CA GLY A 42 -11.18 -7.17 -11.82
C GLY A 42 -9.75 -7.71 -11.87
N TYR A 43 -8.86 -7.26 -10.98
CA TYR A 43 -7.47 -7.74 -10.91
C TYR A 43 -7.34 -9.27 -10.67
N ARG A 44 -8.40 -9.90 -10.12
CA ARG A 44 -8.50 -11.35 -9.93
C ARG A 44 -8.23 -12.15 -11.21
N VAL A 45 -8.50 -11.60 -12.40
CA VAL A 45 -8.26 -12.29 -13.69
C VAL A 45 -6.79 -12.70 -13.86
N LYS A 46 -5.84 -11.97 -13.25
CA LYS A 46 -4.41 -12.32 -13.24
C LYS A 46 -4.06 -13.47 -12.28
N ARG A 47 -4.87 -13.67 -11.23
CA ARG A 47 -4.59 -14.59 -10.11
C ARG A 47 -5.37 -15.91 -10.20
N ARG A 48 -6.53 -15.92 -10.86
CA ARG A 48 -7.40 -17.10 -10.97
C ARG A 48 -6.77 -18.26 -11.76
N ARG A 49 -7.18 -19.50 -11.44
CA ARG A 49 -6.72 -20.73 -12.12
C ARG A 49 -7.29 -20.88 -13.53
N ILE A 50 -8.59 -20.69 -13.69
CA ILE A 50 -9.30 -20.89 -14.97
C ILE A 50 -9.39 -19.55 -15.72
N LYS A 51 -9.12 -19.57 -17.04
CA LYS A 51 -9.15 -18.37 -17.92
C LYS A 51 -8.27 -17.22 -17.39
N LYS A 52 -7.03 -17.50 -17.01
CA LYS A 52 -6.06 -16.49 -16.54
C LYS A 52 -5.63 -15.60 -17.70
N HIS A 53 -5.66 -14.29 -17.50
CA HIS A 53 -5.14 -13.32 -18.49
C HIS A 53 -4.28 -12.25 -17.83
N LYS A 54 -3.36 -11.66 -18.61
CA LYS A 54 -2.56 -10.51 -18.18
C LYS A 54 -3.44 -9.27 -18.13
N ILE A 55 -3.14 -8.38 -17.18
CA ILE A 55 -3.83 -7.10 -17.04
C ILE A 55 -3.20 -6.10 -17.99
N GLY A 56 -4.03 -5.58 -18.88
CA GLY A 56 -3.65 -4.54 -19.85
C GLY A 56 -3.31 -3.21 -19.15
N PRO A 57 -2.52 -2.35 -19.81
CA PRO A 57 -2.04 -1.10 -19.22
C PRO A 57 -3.17 -0.17 -18.77
N LYS A 58 -4.27 -0.10 -19.53
CA LYS A 58 -5.45 0.71 -19.21
C LYS A 58 -6.15 0.34 -17.90
N HIS A 59 -5.97 -0.90 -17.42
CA HIS A 59 -6.60 -1.39 -16.19
C HIS A 59 -5.61 -1.44 -15.02
N ARG A 60 -4.34 -1.07 -15.24
CA ARG A 60 -3.39 -0.87 -14.13
C ARG A 60 -3.63 0.50 -13.53
N ILE A 61 -3.23 0.66 -12.28
CA ILE A 61 -3.26 1.94 -11.58
C ILE A 61 -1.97 2.67 -11.94
N THR A 62 -2.11 3.95 -12.27
CA THR A 62 -0.95 4.82 -12.51
C THR A 62 -0.46 5.42 -11.19
N ARG A 63 0.75 5.97 -11.21
CA ARG A 63 1.32 6.63 -10.03
C ARG A 63 0.43 7.78 -9.53
N ASP A 64 -0.10 8.59 -10.44
CA ASP A 64 -0.88 9.78 -10.10
C ASP A 64 -2.21 9.39 -9.44
N GLU A 65 -2.87 8.35 -9.97
CA GLU A 65 -4.09 7.80 -9.36
C GLU A 65 -3.85 7.26 -7.95
N ALA A 66 -2.69 6.65 -7.72
CA ALA A 66 -2.32 6.15 -6.39
C ALA A 66 -2.04 7.27 -5.39
N ILE A 67 -1.48 8.40 -5.84
CA ILE A 67 -1.26 9.59 -5.00
C ILE A 67 -2.61 10.19 -4.61
N ILE A 68 -3.50 10.42 -5.58
CA ILE A 68 -4.84 10.95 -5.34
C ILE A 68 -5.60 10.07 -4.33
N PHE A 69 -5.58 8.76 -4.52
CA PHE A 69 -6.22 7.83 -3.60
C PHE A 69 -5.63 7.89 -2.18
N ALA A 70 -4.30 8.02 -2.06
CA ALA A 70 -3.63 8.14 -0.77
C ALA A 70 -3.98 9.44 -0.05
N GLU A 71 -4.12 10.55 -0.78
CA GLU A 71 -4.50 11.84 -0.22
C GLU A 71 -5.96 11.87 0.24
N GLU A 72 -6.90 11.41 -0.60
CA GLU A 72 -8.34 11.53 -0.33
C GLU A 72 -8.84 10.52 0.70
N VAL A 73 -8.40 9.26 0.61
CA VAL A 73 -8.97 8.16 1.42
C VAL A 73 -8.14 7.91 2.67
N LEU A 74 -6.82 7.99 2.56
CA LEU A 74 -5.90 7.69 3.67
C LEU A 74 -5.43 8.94 4.41
N GLY A 75 -5.74 10.14 3.91
CA GLY A 75 -5.29 11.40 4.52
C GLY A 75 -3.78 11.60 4.44
N PHE A 76 -3.10 10.88 3.55
CA PHE A 76 -1.65 10.88 3.43
C PHE A 76 -1.20 11.97 2.45
N LYS A 77 -0.63 13.07 2.95
CA LYS A 77 -0.06 14.11 2.09
C LYS A 77 1.36 13.74 1.68
N VAL A 78 1.59 13.62 0.37
CA VAL A 78 2.93 13.46 -0.17
C VAL A 78 3.60 14.84 -0.15
N LYS A 79 4.69 14.98 0.60
CA LYS A 79 5.56 16.17 0.55
C LYS A 79 6.40 16.19 -0.72
#